data_AF-A0A950Q2L1-F1
#
_entry.id   AF-A0A950Q2L1-F1
#
_cell.length_a   1.000
_cell.length_b   1.000
_cell.length_c   1.000
_cell.angle_alpha   90.00
_cell.angle_beta   90.00
_cell.angle_gamma   90.00
#
_symmetry.space_group_name_H-M   'P 1'
#
loop_
_entity.id
_entity.type
_entity.pdbx_description
1 polymer ?
#
loop_
_entity_poly.entity_id
_entity_poly.type
_entity_poly.pdbx_seq_one_letter_code
_entity_poly.pdbx_strand_id
1 'polypeptide(L)'
;TTRLVHFVEMEYSIPRVAVPDALLAVKDFIDRSGMMISFPIEVRFVAPDDIPLSTAFGEQRGYIAVHRYVGEPYEQYFRGVEAIMDPLGGRPHWGKMHYQTAATLAPRYPEWDRFQAARKRTDPDGRFRNAYLDRVLGLPS
;
A
#
# COMPACT_ATOMS: atom_id res chain seq x y z
N THR A 1 -26.20 -6.07 -5.91
CA THR A 1 -26.06 -7.06 -4.82
C THR A 1 -25.64 -6.35 -3.56
N THR A 2 -26.36 -6.54 -2.46
CA THR A 2 -26.03 -5.90 -1.17
C THR A 2 -24.79 -6.55 -0.57
N ARG A 3 -23.75 -5.75 -0.28
CA ARG A 3 -22.55 -6.24 0.41
C ARG A 3 -22.89 -6.40 1.89
N LEU A 4 -23.00 -7.65 2.34
CA LEU A 4 -23.40 -7.97 3.72
C LEU A 4 -22.23 -7.83 4.72
N VAL A 5 -20.99 -7.86 4.23
CA VAL A 5 -19.78 -7.78 5.06
C VAL A 5 -18.99 -6.52 4.71
N HIS A 6 -18.96 -5.60 5.66
CA HIS A 6 -18.12 -4.41 5.61
C HIS A 6 -16.78 -4.72 6.26
N PHE A 7 -15.69 -4.34 5.60
CA PHE A 7 -14.34 -4.56 6.10
C PHE A 7 -13.46 -3.35 5.80
N VAL A 8 -12.40 -3.20 6.58
CA VAL A 8 -11.26 -2.36 6.25
C VAL A 8 -10.16 -3.22 5.63
N GLU A 9 -9.35 -2.61 4.78
CA GLU A 9 -8.38 -3.32 3.95
C GLU A 9 -7.06 -2.55 3.86
N MET A 10 -5.96 -3.29 3.90
CA MET A 10 -4.62 -2.86 3.52
C MET A 10 -4.12 -3.77 2.40
N GLU A 11 -3.44 -3.19 1.41
CA GLU A 11 -2.78 -3.98 0.36
C GLU A 11 -1.44 -3.34 0.00
N TYR A 12 -0.44 -4.20 -0.17
CA TYR A 12 0.89 -3.81 -0.61
C TYR A 12 1.29 -4.60 -1.85
N SER A 13 1.86 -3.90 -2.83
CA SER A 13 2.62 -4.56 -3.90
C SER A 13 4.09 -4.68 -3.50
N ILE A 14 4.71 -5.81 -3.81
CA ILE A 14 6.14 -6.10 -3.61
C ILE A 14 6.70 -6.79 -4.85
N PRO A 15 8.04 -6.84 -5.06
CA PRO A 15 8.63 -7.63 -6.13
C PRO A 15 8.08 -9.05 -6.12
N ARG A 16 7.67 -9.58 -7.28
CA ARG A 16 7.02 -10.90 -7.40
C ARG A 16 7.79 -12.01 -6.68
N VAL A 17 9.11 -11.97 -6.75
CA VAL A 17 10.01 -12.97 -6.16
C VAL A 17 9.99 -12.99 -4.63
N ALA A 18 9.60 -11.89 -3.99
CA ALA A 18 9.58 -11.75 -2.53
C ALA A 18 8.24 -12.20 -1.90
N VAL A 19 7.22 -12.50 -2.72
CA VAL A 19 5.87 -12.85 -2.23
C VAL A 19 5.85 -14.08 -1.33
N PRO A 20 6.51 -15.21 -1.65
CA PRO A 20 6.49 -16.39 -0.79
C PRO A 20 7.04 -16.08 0.62
N ASP A 21 8.19 -15.43 0.70
CA ASP A 21 8.85 -15.10 1.96
C ASP A 21 8.03 -14.09 2.77
N ALA A 22 7.42 -13.11 2.10
CA ALA A 22 6.54 -12.14 2.76
C ALA A 22 5.29 -12.80 3.35
N LEU A 23 4.68 -13.77 2.65
CA LEU A 23 3.52 -14.50 3.16
C LEU A 23 3.88 -15.35 4.39
N LEU A 24 5.04 -16.02 4.37
CA LEU A 24 5.54 -16.76 5.52
C LEU A 24 5.80 -15.83 6.71
N ALA A 25 6.41 -14.67 6.48
CA ALA A 25 6.64 -13.68 7.51
C ALA A 25 5.32 -13.13 8.11
N VAL A 26 4.29 -12.91 7.28
CA VAL A 26 2.96 -12.49 7.76
C VAL A 26 2.30 -13.60 8.57
N LYS A 27 2.37 -14.86 8.13
CA LYS A 27 1.87 -16.01 8.89
C LYS A 27 2.54 -16.09 10.26
N ASP A 28 3.87 -16.04 10.29
CA ASP A 28 4.67 -16.10 11.52
C ASP A 28 4.34 -14.95 12.47
N PHE A 29 4.13 -13.75 11.92
CA PHE A 29 3.69 -12.59 12.70
C PHE A 29 2.31 -12.84 13.34
N ILE A 30 1.35 -13.36 12.58
CA ILE A 30 0.01 -13.70 13.09
C ILE A 30 0.13 -14.74 14.20
N ASP A 31 0.85 -15.85 13.98
CA ASP A 31 0.99 -16.94 14.94
C ASP A 31 1.58 -16.44 16.28
N ARG A 32 2.59 -15.55 16.23
CA ARG A 32 3.22 -14.98 17.44
C ARG A 32 2.38 -13.92 18.14
N SER A 33 1.45 -13.29 17.43
CA SER A 33 0.66 -12.18 17.97
C SER A 33 -0.52 -12.61 18.83
N GLY A 34 -0.98 -13.87 18.71
CA GLY A 34 -2.21 -14.35 19.31
C GLY A 34 -3.49 -13.75 18.69
N MET A 35 -3.37 -13.00 17.59
CA MET A 35 -4.52 -12.43 16.89
C MET A 35 -5.33 -13.51 16.18
N MET A 36 -6.65 -13.50 16.35
CA MET A 36 -7.54 -14.28 15.49
C MET A 36 -7.78 -13.51 14.19
N ILE A 37 -7.42 -14.10 13.05
CA ILE A 37 -7.67 -13.52 11.71
C ILE A 37 -8.83 -14.29 11.06
N SER A 38 -9.95 -13.60 10.83
CA SER A 38 -11.19 -14.17 10.30
C SER A 38 -11.34 -14.05 8.77
N PHE A 39 -10.43 -13.33 8.12
CA PHE A 39 -10.42 -13.12 6.67
C PHE A 39 -9.22 -13.78 6.00
N PRO A 40 -9.38 -14.26 4.75
CA PRO A 40 -8.25 -14.73 3.97
C PRO A 40 -7.29 -13.58 3.63
N ILE A 41 -6.02 -13.94 3.50
CA ILE A 41 -5.02 -13.09 2.84
C ILE A 41 -5.17 -13.33 1.34
N GLU A 42 -5.38 -12.28 0.57
CA GLU A 42 -5.51 -12.38 -0.89
C GLU A 42 -4.17 -12.07 -1.56
N VAL A 43 -3.83 -12.87 -2.56
CA VAL A 43 -2.56 -12.76 -3.29
C VAL A 43 -2.83 -12.68 -4.78
N ARG A 44 -2.28 -11.66 -5.43
CA ARG A 44 -2.44 -11.44 -6.88
C ARG A 44 -1.10 -11.05 -7.51
N PHE A 45 -0.98 -11.25 -8.82
CA PHE A 45 0.20 -10.84 -9.58
C PHE A 45 -0.21 -9.94 -10.74
N VAL A 46 0.60 -8.92 -10.98
CA VAL A 46 0.36 -7.94 -12.05
C VAL A 46 1.65 -7.78 -12.85
N ALA A 47 1.50 -7.69 -14.18
CA ALA A 47 2.58 -7.37 -15.09
C ALA A 47 3.07 -5.92 -14.87
N PRO A 48 4.31 -5.58 -15.25
CA PRO A 48 4.78 -4.21 -15.16
C PRO A 48 3.94 -3.27 -16.04
N ASP A 49 3.87 -2.02 -15.62
CA ASP A 49 3.41 -0.89 -16.42
C ASP A 49 4.41 0.27 -16.39
N ASP A 50 4.11 1.35 -17.12
CA ASP A 50 4.90 2.57 -17.23
C ASP A 50 4.18 3.81 -16.67
N ILE A 51 3.17 3.62 -15.81
CA ILE A 51 2.41 4.72 -15.20
C ILE A 51 3.17 5.24 -13.98
N PRO A 52 3.55 6.54 -13.90
CA PRO A 52 4.52 7.05 -12.91
C PRO A 52 4.32 6.66 -11.43
N LEU A 53 3.07 6.62 -10.96
CA LEU A 53 2.73 6.25 -9.57
C LEU A 53 2.01 4.90 -9.47
N SER A 54 2.03 4.08 -10.51
CA SER A 54 1.52 2.72 -10.40
C SER A 54 2.32 1.92 -9.39
N THR A 55 1.61 1.19 -8.54
CA THR A 55 2.24 0.25 -7.63
C THR A 55 2.92 -0.91 -8.37
N ALA A 56 2.71 -1.08 -9.68
CA ALA A 56 3.37 -2.04 -10.58
C ALA A 56 4.40 -1.40 -11.55
N PHE A 57 4.77 -0.13 -11.38
CA PHE A 57 5.70 0.55 -12.29
C PHE A 57 7.04 -0.19 -12.42
N GLY A 58 7.41 -0.51 -13.66
CA GLY A 58 8.75 -0.95 -14.08
C GLY A 58 9.12 -2.40 -13.79
N GLU A 59 8.33 -3.16 -13.03
CA GLU A 59 8.66 -4.56 -12.68
C GLU A 59 7.43 -5.43 -12.40
N GLN A 60 7.57 -6.75 -12.55
CA GLN A 60 6.52 -7.71 -12.16
C GLN A 60 6.37 -7.73 -10.65
N ARG A 61 5.14 -7.49 -10.16
CA ARG A 61 4.87 -7.37 -8.73
C ARG A 61 3.73 -8.28 -8.28
N GLY A 62 3.83 -8.73 -7.04
CA GLY A 62 2.74 -9.40 -6.35
C GLY A 62 2.10 -8.48 -5.33
N TYR A 63 0.80 -8.68 -5.11
CA TYR A 63 -0.03 -7.90 -4.21
C TYR A 63 -0.46 -8.81 -3.07
N ILE A 64 -0.29 -8.36 -1.84
CA ILE A 64 -0.75 -9.04 -0.62
C ILE A 64 -1.77 -8.11 0.05
N ALA A 65 -3.01 -8.56 0.12
CA ALA A 65 -4.11 -7.83 0.76
C ALA A 65 -4.57 -8.53 2.04
N VAL A 66 -4.80 -7.72 3.08
CA VAL A 66 -5.22 -8.16 4.41
C VAL A 66 -6.43 -7.36 4.87
N HIS A 67 -7.32 -8.02 5.63
CA HIS A 67 -8.65 -7.50 5.93
C HIS A 67 -9.00 -7.64 7.42
N ARG A 68 -9.87 -6.75 7.88
CA ARG A 68 -10.52 -6.81 9.20
C ARG A 68 -11.98 -6.39 9.08
N TYR A 69 -12.86 -7.02 9.86
CA TYR A 69 -14.24 -6.58 9.94
C TYR A 69 -14.32 -5.14 10.49
N VAL A 70 -15.28 -4.35 10.02
CA VAL A 70 -15.46 -2.98 10.55
C VAL A 70 -15.84 -3.04 12.02
N GLY A 71 -15.05 -2.37 12.87
CA GLY A 71 -15.24 -2.35 14.33
C GLY A 71 -14.30 -3.27 15.11
N GLU A 72 -13.54 -4.14 14.44
CA GLU A 72 -12.45 -4.88 15.07
C GLU A 72 -11.15 -4.05 15.14
N PRO A 73 -10.29 -4.24 16.17
CA PRO A 73 -8.95 -3.67 16.18
C PRO A 73 -8.13 -4.19 14.99
N TYR A 74 -7.72 -3.28 14.11
CA TYR A 74 -6.94 -3.62 12.91
C TYR A 74 -5.51 -3.08 12.94
N GLU A 75 -5.22 -2.07 13.77
CA GLU A 75 -3.99 -1.28 13.63
C GLU A 75 -2.73 -2.12 13.88
N GLN A 76 -2.70 -2.96 14.92
CA GLN A 76 -1.58 -3.86 15.19
C GLN A 76 -1.29 -4.78 13.99
N TYR A 77 -2.35 -5.35 13.40
CA TYR A 77 -2.22 -6.25 12.26
C TYR A 77 -1.67 -5.51 11.04
N PHE A 78 -2.27 -4.37 10.71
CA PHE A 78 -1.90 -3.58 9.52
C PHE A 78 -0.50 -2.99 9.65
N ARG A 79 -0.12 -2.50 10.83
CA ARG A 79 1.25 -2.02 11.10
C ARG A 79 2.28 -3.13 10.97
N GLY A 80 1.99 -4.32 11.50
CA GLY A 80 2.89 -5.46 11.39
C GLY A 80 3.07 -5.95 9.96
N VAL A 81 1.99 -6.00 9.18
CA VAL A 81 2.05 -6.33 7.75
C VAL A 81 2.84 -5.27 6.98
N GLU A 82 2.56 -3.98 7.19
CA GLU A 82 3.30 -2.89 6.55
C GLU A 82 4.81 -2.95 6.87
N ALA A 83 5.18 -3.24 8.12
CA ALA A 83 6.57 -3.38 8.54
C ALA A 83 7.30 -4.55 7.84
N ILE A 84 6.58 -5.62 7.47
CA ILE A 84 7.13 -6.73 6.68
C ILE A 84 7.36 -6.31 5.22
N MET A 85 6.45 -5.51 4.66
CA MET A 85 6.51 -5.09 3.25
C MET A 85 7.53 -3.97 3.00
N ASP A 86 7.76 -3.11 3.99
CA ASP A 86 8.66 -1.96 3.89
C ASP A 86 10.09 -2.28 3.42
N PRO A 87 10.83 -3.23 4.03
CA PRO A 87 12.19 -3.56 3.58
C PRO A 87 12.22 -4.19 2.19
N LEU A 88 11.08 -4.66 1.67
CA LEU A 88 10.94 -5.24 0.32
C LEU A 88 10.65 -4.17 -0.74
N GLY A 89 10.71 -2.89 -0.40
CA GLY A 89 10.32 -1.81 -1.29
C GLY A 89 8.81 -1.82 -1.58
N GLY A 90 8.00 -2.22 -0.60
CA GLY A 90 6.56 -2.35 -0.73
C GLY A 90 5.89 -1.05 -1.15
N ARG A 91 4.91 -1.09 -2.05
CA ARG A 91 4.14 0.08 -2.48
C ARG A 91 2.68 -0.11 -2.06
N PRO A 92 2.14 0.73 -1.16
CA PRO A 92 0.76 0.57 -0.72
C PRO A 92 -0.20 0.88 -1.86
N HIS A 93 -1.33 0.18 -1.90
CA HIS A 93 -2.43 0.56 -2.75
C HIS A 93 -3.02 1.90 -2.28
N TRP A 94 -3.01 2.92 -3.16
CA TRP A 94 -3.42 4.30 -2.83
C TRP A 94 -4.84 4.42 -2.26
N GLY A 95 -5.77 3.58 -2.72
CA GLY A 95 -7.16 3.57 -2.24
C GLY A 95 -7.43 2.78 -0.96
N LYS A 96 -6.41 2.24 -0.29
CA LYS A 96 -6.54 1.35 0.89
C LYS A 96 -5.79 1.92 2.09
N MET A 97 -5.93 1.27 3.24
CA MET A 97 -5.25 1.70 4.46
C MET A 97 -3.74 1.48 4.36
N HIS A 98 -2.98 2.52 4.70
CA HIS A 98 -1.53 2.49 4.87
C HIS A 98 -1.05 3.71 5.66
N TYR A 99 0.18 3.64 6.15
CA TYR A 99 0.75 4.67 7.03
C TYR A 99 1.96 5.40 6.45
N GLN A 100 2.27 5.12 5.19
CA GLN A 100 3.34 5.78 4.43
C GLN A 100 3.14 7.29 4.26
N THR A 101 4.25 7.98 4.04
CA THR A 101 4.35 9.42 3.80
C THR A 101 5.07 9.70 2.50
N ALA A 102 5.05 10.95 2.03
CA ALA A 102 5.85 11.37 0.88
C ALA A 102 7.35 11.00 1.03
N ALA A 103 7.91 11.16 2.23
CA ALA A 103 9.32 10.84 2.49
C ALA A 103 9.63 9.34 2.35
N THR A 104 8.68 8.47 2.73
CA THR A 104 8.87 7.01 2.62
C THR A 104 8.51 6.47 1.24
N LEU A 105 7.64 7.16 0.50
CA LEU A 105 7.20 6.76 -0.84
C LEU A 105 8.11 7.29 -1.96
N ALA A 106 8.60 8.52 -1.87
CA ALA A 106 9.41 9.13 -2.94
C ALA A 106 10.56 8.23 -3.43
N PRO A 107 11.35 7.58 -2.56
CA PRO A 107 12.44 6.69 -2.99
C PRO A 107 11.95 5.41 -3.69
N ARG A 108 10.67 5.03 -3.53
CA ARG A 108 10.09 3.78 -4.06
C ARG A 108 9.58 3.94 -5.49
N TYR A 109 9.44 5.17 -6.00
CA TYR A 109 8.87 5.49 -7.30
C TYR A 109 9.88 6.23 -8.19
N PRO A 110 10.45 5.59 -9.22
CA PRO A 110 11.43 6.22 -10.11
C PRO A 110 10.92 7.50 -10.80
N GLU A 111 9.63 7.56 -11.10
CA GLU A 111 9.00 8.70 -11.79
C GLU A 111 8.34 9.71 -10.82
N TRP A 112 8.74 9.69 -9.55
CA TRP A 112 8.18 10.57 -8.52
C TRP A 112 8.27 12.06 -8.89
N ASP A 113 9.47 12.52 -9.25
CA ASP A 113 9.71 13.93 -9.56
C ASP A 113 8.98 14.37 -10.83
N ARG A 114 8.88 13.47 -11.82
CA ARG A 114 8.09 13.71 -13.04
C ARG A 114 6.61 13.92 -12.69
N PHE A 115 6.06 13.09 -11.82
CA PHE A 115 4.68 13.24 -11.35
C PHE A 115 4.50 14.55 -10.56
N GLN A 116 5.41 14.88 -9.64
CA GLN A 116 5.34 16.11 -8.85
C GLN A 116 5.41 17.37 -9.74
N ALA A 117 6.27 17.37 -10.75
CA ALA A 117 6.35 18.45 -11.73
C ALA A 117 5.05 18.59 -12.54
N ALA A 118 4.44 17.47 -12.95
CA ALA A 118 3.14 17.48 -13.63
C ALA A 118 2.05 18.06 -12.71
N ARG A 119 1.96 17.57 -11.47
CA ARG A 119 1.02 18.06 -10.43
C ARG A 119 1.14 19.57 -10.24
N LYS A 120 2.36 20.11 -10.08
CA LYS A 120 2.60 21.55 -9.93
C LYS A 120 2.13 22.35 -11.15
N ARG A 121 2.36 21.84 -12.36
CA ARG A 121 1.96 22.52 -13.60
C ARG A 121 0.44 22.51 -13.80
N THR A 122 -0.24 21.43 -13.44
CA THR A 122 -1.68 21.27 -13.70
C THR A 122 -2.58 21.79 -12.58
N ASP A 123 -2.05 21.87 -11.36
CA ASP A 123 -2.77 22.38 -10.18
C ASP A 123 -1.91 23.37 -9.37
N PRO A 124 -1.53 24.52 -9.96
CA PRO A 124 -0.63 25.48 -9.32
C PRO A 124 -1.22 26.09 -8.02
N ASP A 125 -2.55 26.18 -7.94
CA ASP A 125 -3.26 26.70 -6.77
C ASP A 125 -3.55 25.61 -5.72
N GLY A 126 -3.28 24.33 -6.03
CA GLY A 126 -3.50 23.22 -5.11
C GLY A 126 -4.98 22.91 -4.84
N ARG A 127 -5.88 23.11 -5.81
CA ARG A 127 -7.33 22.90 -5.66
C ARG A 127 -7.71 21.45 -5.42
N PHE A 128 -6.91 20.49 -5.88
CA PHE A 128 -7.20 19.06 -5.73
C PHE A 128 -6.55 18.44 -4.48
N ARG A 129 -6.06 19.27 -3.55
CA ARG A 129 -5.41 18.79 -2.32
C ARG A 129 -6.41 18.34 -1.27
N ASN A 130 -5.95 17.42 -0.45
CA ASN A 130 -6.60 17.02 0.79
C ASN A 130 -5.54 16.48 1.76
N ALA A 131 -5.93 16.23 3.01
CA ALA A 131 -5.00 15.76 4.05
C ALA A 131 -4.27 14.45 3.68
N TYR A 132 -4.94 13.54 2.94
CA TYR A 132 -4.32 12.31 2.47
C TYR A 132 -3.22 12.59 1.44
N LEU A 133 -3.52 13.39 0.41
CA LEU A 133 -2.56 13.74 -0.63
C LEU A 133 -1.40 14.58 -0.08
N ASP A 134 -1.64 15.45 0.89
CA ASP A 134 -0.58 16.20 1.56
C ASP A 134 0.34 15.27 2.37
N ARG A 135 -0.20 14.23 3.03
CA ARG A 135 0.60 13.21 3.71
C ARG A 135 1.44 12.39 2.75
N VAL A 136 0.83 11.90 1.66
CA VAL A 136 1.45 10.86 0.82
C VAL A 136 2.21 11.42 -0.36
N LEU A 137 1.95 12.65 -0.82
CA LEU A 137 2.67 13.32 -1.92
C LEU A 137 3.40 14.59 -1.46
N GLY A 138 3.20 15.03 -0.22
CA GLY A 138 3.80 16.25 0.31
C GLY A 138 3.08 17.51 -0.17
N LEU A 139 3.45 18.63 0.45
CA LEU A 139 3.04 19.95 0.00
C LEU A 139 3.71 20.25 -1.35
N PRO A 140 3.00 20.88 -2.31
CA PRO A 140 3.63 21.34 -3.53
C PRO A 140 4.63 22.45 -3.19
N SER A 141 5.90 22.24 -3.56
CA SER A 141 6.97 23.26 -3.56
C SER A 141 6.99 24.02 -4.87
#